data_AF-A0A368RSG4-F1
#
_entry.id   AF-A0A368RSG4-F1
#
_cell.length_a   1.000
_cell.length_b   1.000
_cell.length_c   1.000
_cell.angle_alpha   90.00
_cell.angle_beta   90.00
_cell.angle_gamma   90.00
#
_symmetry.space_group_name_H-M   'P 1'
#
loop_
_entity.id
_entity.type
_entity.pdbx_description
1 polymer ?
#
loop_
_entity_poly.entity_id
_entity_poly.type
_entity_poly.pdbx_seq_one_letter_code
_entity_poly.pdbx_strand_id
1 'polypeptide(L)'
;MRPPHTPPAKCRRLTASCPSIPEDILVTEVLARLPVRSLFRFRSVCQSWRAAIDGDPRFVCRHLELSRGRSPPSVLDAPCEPRLEDYLGVARSKEMEFRRIRHGGVRHGGETAAAVDAELMHAVVWPTNRFTAMTHPVHCDGVVLVPTASGELFVCNPATRVLVQLPPGSPSVMADAVAFGFDPSSNTYKVARTFHRRFEVIEYDSESDDDGEGYPRAEFDIGHEVFTLGAGSSDWEPTEDPPHFIIPTARPICTRGAFYWTAVVGCPDDPRPSELLRFCLRDETFTVVSPTLPRLHDTLTELGRKLCCAYACDPTCVDFLRPMGYSVLTLAADGDELLLSVDRRMLYKYNATSGALDEVVDMQRAPDHYGGRPPLPLRLVHHAVPYVESLVSISRRNY
;
A
#
# COMPACT_ATOMS: atom_id res chain seq x y z
N MET A 1 42.00 54.41 34.69
CA MET A 1 42.77 53.72 33.65
C MET A 1 42.02 52.44 33.27
N ARG A 2 41.44 52.37 32.05
CA ARG A 2 40.92 51.12 31.48
C ARG A 2 42.05 50.47 30.65
N PRO A 3 42.25 49.14 30.70
CA PRO A 3 43.25 48.50 29.85
C PRO A 3 42.75 48.47 28.40
N PRO A 4 43.66 48.46 27.41
CA PRO A 4 43.29 48.44 26.00
C PRO A 4 42.76 47.06 25.60
N HIS A 5 41.63 47.04 24.88
CA HIS A 5 41.08 45.86 24.24
C HIS A 5 42.03 45.36 23.14
N THR A 6 42.59 44.18 23.31
CA THR A 6 43.24 43.42 22.23
C THR A 6 42.17 42.71 21.39
N PRO A 7 42.17 42.87 20.05
CA PRO A 7 41.26 42.11 19.20
C PRO A 7 41.67 40.64 19.18
N PRO A 8 40.71 39.69 19.06
CA PRO A 8 41.03 38.27 19.03
C PRO A 8 41.84 37.94 17.77
N ALA A 9 42.87 37.12 17.94
CA ALA A 9 43.71 36.63 16.86
C ALA A 9 42.86 35.91 15.80
N LYS A 10 42.99 36.33 14.54
CA LYS A 10 42.40 35.62 13.39
C LYS A 10 43.03 34.23 13.30
N CYS A 11 42.26 33.21 13.66
CA CYS A 11 42.65 31.82 13.48
C CYS A 11 42.79 31.55 11.97
N ARG A 12 44.03 31.46 11.48
CA ARG A 12 44.32 31.02 10.10
C ARG A 12 43.82 29.59 9.96
N ARG A 13 42.78 29.36 9.15
CA ARG A 13 42.38 28.03 8.71
C ARG A 13 43.56 27.43 7.93
N LEU A 14 44.20 26.42 8.50
CA LEU A 14 45.09 25.53 7.77
C LEU A 14 44.23 24.75 6.77
N THR A 15 44.29 25.14 5.50
CA THR A 15 43.71 24.34 4.41
C THR A 15 44.64 23.16 4.15
N ALA A 16 44.48 22.10 4.93
CA ALA A 16 44.95 20.79 4.51
C ALA A 16 44.08 20.37 3.33
N SER A 17 44.68 20.28 2.14
CA SER A 17 44.07 19.68 0.95
C SER A 17 43.94 18.18 1.19
N CYS A 18 42.95 17.78 1.98
CA CYS A 18 42.45 16.42 1.98
C CYS A 18 41.82 16.18 0.60
N PRO A 19 42.07 15.05 -0.08
CA PRO A 19 41.31 14.69 -1.26
C PRO A 19 39.83 14.61 -0.85
N SER A 20 39.06 15.65 -1.19
CA SER A 20 37.64 15.71 -0.87
C SER A 20 36.91 14.74 -1.78
N ILE A 21 36.15 13.81 -1.19
CA ILE A 21 35.23 12.97 -1.94
C ILE A 21 34.27 13.92 -2.70
N PRO A 22 34.07 13.74 -4.01
CA PRO A 22 33.11 14.52 -4.77
C PRO A 22 31.72 14.50 -4.13
N GLU A 23 31.08 15.68 -4.06
CA GLU A 23 29.79 15.89 -3.40
C GLU A 23 28.67 15.04 -4.02
N ASP A 24 28.72 14.85 -5.34
CA ASP A 24 27.79 14.00 -6.08
C ASP A 24 27.87 12.54 -5.61
N ILE A 25 29.08 12.00 -5.42
CA ILE A 25 29.28 10.64 -4.89
C ILE A 25 28.74 10.53 -3.46
N LEU A 26 29.00 11.52 -2.61
CA LEU A 26 28.45 11.53 -1.25
C LEU A 26 26.91 11.50 -1.26
N VAL A 27 26.29 12.29 -2.13
CA VAL A 27 24.83 12.33 -2.26
C VAL A 27 24.30 11.01 -2.84
N THR A 28 24.80 10.53 -3.98
CA THR A 28 24.19 9.39 -4.68
C THR A 28 24.55 8.03 -4.10
N GLU A 29 25.70 7.89 -3.43
CA GLU A 29 26.17 6.59 -2.92
C GLU A 29 26.18 6.49 -1.39
N VAL A 30 26.32 7.60 -0.66
CA VAL A 30 26.31 7.57 0.80
C VAL A 30 24.95 7.96 1.35
N LEU A 31 24.47 9.17 1.03
CA LEU A 31 23.19 9.67 1.54
C LEU A 31 22.02 8.82 1.05
N ALA A 32 22.00 8.44 -0.23
CA ALA A 32 20.91 7.64 -0.79
C ALA A 32 20.72 6.26 -0.11
N ARG A 33 21.71 5.77 0.66
CA ARG A 33 21.62 4.52 1.44
C ARG A 33 21.10 4.73 2.87
N LEU A 34 20.87 5.96 3.29
CA LEU A 34 20.43 6.24 4.65
C LEU A 34 18.90 6.16 4.79
N PRO A 35 18.39 5.77 5.97
CA PRO A 35 16.96 5.91 6.28
C PRO A 35 16.51 7.36 6.16
N VAL A 36 15.26 7.58 5.77
CA VAL A 36 14.61 8.89 5.61
C VAL A 36 14.71 9.72 6.90
N ARG A 37 14.55 9.07 8.07
CA ARG A 37 14.72 9.73 9.37
C ARG A 37 16.11 10.33 9.58
N SER A 38 17.15 9.69 9.05
CA SER A 38 18.53 10.22 9.10
C SER A 38 18.73 11.33 8.07
N LEU A 39 18.20 11.15 6.85
CA LEU A 39 18.24 12.17 5.81
C LEU A 39 17.61 13.49 6.25
N PHE A 40 16.47 13.43 6.93
CA PHE A 40 15.80 14.62 7.44
C PHE A 40 16.63 15.39 8.46
N ARG A 41 17.48 14.72 9.25
CA ARG A 41 18.47 15.38 10.11
C ARG A 41 19.58 16.03 9.29
N PHE A 42 20.02 15.38 8.21
CA PHE A 42 21.10 15.82 7.33
C PHE A 42 20.74 17.00 6.41
N ARG A 43 19.45 17.34 6.27
CA ARG A 43 19.00 18.63 5.73
C ARG A 43 19.61 19.86 6.43
N SER A 44 20.09 19.70 7.67
CA SER A 44 20.70 20.78 8.45
C SER A 44 22.21 20.97 8.19
N VAL A 45 22.86 20.05 7.48
CA VAL A 45 24.33 20.05 7.30
C VAL A 45 24.77 21.12 6.31
N CYS A 46 24.17 21.16 5.11
CA CYS A 46 24.44 22.19 4.10
C CYS A 46 23.23 22.38 3.16
N GLN A 47 23.26 23.46 2.37
CA GLN A 47 22.19 23.77 1.40
C GLN A 47 22.12 22.75 0.26
N SER A 48 23.28 22.24 -0.20
CA SER A 48 23.39 21.20 -1.23
C SER A 48 22.62 19.93 -0.84
N TRP A 49 22.88 19.40 0.36
CA TRP A 49 22.20 18.18 0.85
C TRP A 49 20.71 18.39 1.04
N ARG A 50 20.30 19.57 1.55
CA ARG A 50 18.87 19.90 1.66
C ARG A 50 18.20 19.92 0.29
N ALA A 51 18.81 20.59 -0.69
CA ALA A 51 18.27 20.65 -2.05
C ALA A 51 18.16 19.26 -2.69
N ALA A 52 19.16 18.39 -2.50
CA ALA A 52 19.11 17.01 -2.98
C ALA A 52 17.98 16.19 -2.32
N ILE A 53 17.85 16.28 -0.99
CA ILE A 53 16.86 15.51 -0.23
C ILE A 53 15.42 15.98 -0.49
N ASP A 54 15.21 17.29 -0.68
CA ASP A 54 13.87 17.87 -0.76
C ASP A 54 13.36 18.03 -2.19
N GLY A 55 14.25 18.13 -3.18
CA GLY A 55 13.88 18.60 -4.50
C GLY A 55 14.63 17.98 -5.69
N ASP A 56 15.56 17.04 -5.50
CA ASP A 56 16.17 16.32 -6.64
C ASP A 56 15.44 15.00 -6.90
N PRO A 57 14.64 14.88 -7.97
CA PRO A 57 13.94 13.63 -8.31
C PRO A 57 14.91 12.45 -8.51
N ARG A 58 16.14 12.70 -8.98
CA ARG A 58 17.14 11.65 -9.19
C ARG A 58 17.60 11.05 -7.86
N PHE A 59 17.71 11.88 -6.83
CA PHE A 59 18.03 11.42 -5.48
C PHE A 59 16.89 10.57 -4.91
N VAL A 60 15.63 11.01 -5.08
CA VAL A 60 14.45 10.26 -4.67
C VAL A 60 14.38 8.90 -5.39
N CYS A 61 14.56 8.88 -6.71
CA CYS A 61 14.60 7.63 -7.49
C CYS A 61 15.72 6.70 -7.02
N ARG A 62 16.94 7.23 -6.83
CA ARG A 62 18.09 6.43 -6.38
C ARG A 62 17.88 5.86 -4.98
N HIS A 63 17.35 6.66 -4.05
CA HIS A 63 17.02 6.21 -2.70
C HIS A 63 15.97 5.09 -2.72
N LEU A 64 14.93 5.24 -3.54
CA LEU A 64 13.87 4.24 -3.71
C LEU A 64 14.40 2.94 -4.32
N GLU A 65 15.24 3.01 -5.35
CA GLU A 65 15.91 1.83 -5.94
C GLU A 65 16.74 1.07 -4.90
N LEU A 66 17.55 1.79 -4.12
CA LEU A 66 18.35 1.20 -3.06
C LEU A 66 17.47 0.63 -1.95
N SER A 67 16.33 1.25 -1.64
CA SER A 67 15.39 0.71 -0.64
C SER A 67 14.68 -0.55 -1.13
N ARG A 68 14.35 -0.66 -2.42
CA ARG A 68 13.75 -1.87 -3.02
C ARG A 68 14.70 -3.07 -2.98
N GLY A 69 16.01 -2.82 -3.09
CA GLY A 69 17.04 -3.86 -3.02
C GLY A 69 17.47 -4.27 -1.60
N ARG A 70 16.82 -3.76 -0.54
CA ARG A 70 17.14 -4.18 0.84
C ARG A 70 16.51 -5.53 1.14
N SER A 71 17.33 -6.49 1.53
CA SER A 71 16.90 -7.77 2.09
C SER A 71 17.11 -7.76 3.63
N PRO A 72 16.20 -8.37 4.42
CA PRO A 72 14.94 -8.99 3.99
C PRO A 72 13.85 -7.94 3.63
N PRO A 73 12.84 -8.33 2.84
CA PRO A 73 11.72 -7.45 2.52
C PRO A 73 10.99 -6.99 3.79
N SER A 74 10.44 -5.79 3.74
CA SER A 74 9.65 -5.21 4.84
C SER A 74 8.17 -5.15 4.48
N VAL A 75 7.33 -5.23 5.49
CA VAL A 75 5.87 -5.10 5.37
C VAL A 75 5.43 -3.87 6.16
N LEU A 76 4.43 -3.17 5.65
CA LEU A 76 3.72 -2.17 6.43
C LEU A 76 2.41 -2.78 6.89
N ASP A 77 2.21 -2.81 8.21
CA ASP A 77 0.96 -3.13 8.86
C ASP A 77 0.20 -1.85 9.18
N ALA A 78 -1.09 -1.85 8.87
CA ALA A 78 -2.07 -0.84 9.28
C ALA A 78 -3.19 -1.54 10.07
N PRO A 79 -3.07 -1.65 11.41
CA PRO A 79 -4.08 -2.28 12.24
C PRO A 79 -5.34 -1.41 12.35
N CYS A 80 -6.50 -2.07 12.35
CA CYS A 80 -7.82 -1.47 12.53
C CYS A 80 -8.58 -2.23 13.61
N GLU A 81 -9.22 -1.54 14.56
CA GLU A 81 -10.18 -2.16 15.47
C GLU A 81 -11.41 -2.59 14.67
N PRO A 82 -11.81 -3.88 14.68
CA PRO A 82 -13.13 -4.24 14.20
C PRO A 82 -14.16 -3.91 15.27
N ARG A 83 -15.17 -3.18 14.85
CA ARG A 83 -16.37 -2.85 15.60
C ARG A 83 -17.53 -3.56 14.95
N LEU A 84 -18.52 -3.99 15.74
CA LEU A 84 -19.72 -4.62 15.19
C LEU A 84 -20.43 -3.70 14.16
N GLU A 85 -20.37 -2.39 14.41
CA GLU A 85 -20.85 -1.33 13.53
C GLU A 85 -20.01 -1.17 12.24
N ASP A 86 -18.80 -1.74 12.16
CA ASP A 86 -17.96 -1.69 10.96
C ASP A 86 -18.52 -2.55 9.82
N TYR A 87 -19.26 -3.63 10.13
CA TYR A 87 -19.97 -4.41 9.10
C TYR A 87 -21.00 -3.58 8.34
N LEU A 88 -21.55 -2.56 8.99
CA LEU A 88 -22.50 -1.61 8.40
C LEU A 88 -21.81 -0.32 7.91
N GLY A 89 -20.49 -0.20 8.08
CA GLY A 89 -19.73 1.01 7.75
C GLY A 89 -20.07 2.24 8.59
N VAL A 90 -20.65 2.06 9.79
CA VAL A 90 -21.16 3.17 10.61
C VAL A 90 -20.14 3.64 11.65
N ALA A 91 -19.36 2.71 12.20
CA ALA A 91 -18.38 3.04 13.23
C ALA A 91 -17.26 3.92 12.65
N ARG A 92 -16.84 4.92 13.43
CA ARG A 92 -15.78 5.85 13.03
C ARG A 92 -14.62 5.87 14.03
N SER A 93 -13.41 5.85 13.50
CA SER A 93 -12.15 5.89 14.22
C SER A 93 -11.51 7.28 14.18
N LYS A 94 -10.73 7.59 15.21
CA LYS A 94 -9.94 8.82 15.34
C LYS A 94 -8.44 8.56 15.40
N GLU A 95 -8.02 7.30 15.29
CA GLU A 95 -6.62 6.90 15.38
C GLU A 95 -6.27 6.07 14.16
N MET A 96 -5.13 6.36 13.55
CA MET A 96 -4.58 5.58 12.43
C MET A 96 -3.09 5.41 12.69
N GLU A 97 -2.60 4.18 12.60
CA GLU A 97 -1.18 3.88 12.77
C GLU A 97 -0.64 3.00 11.64
N PHE A 98 0.66 3.12 11.41
CA PHE A 98 1.41 2.38 10.42
C PHE A 98 2.70 1.85 11.06
N ARG A 99 2.91 0.54 10.96
CA ARG A 99 4.05 -0.13 11.56
C ARG A 99 4.82 -0.89 10.50
N ARG A 100 6.13 -0.74 10.49
CA ARG A 100 7.02 -1.53 9.64
C ARG A 100 7.39 -2.79 10.38
N ILE A 101 7.09 -3.92 9.77
CA ILE A 101 7.46 -5.24 10.24
C ILE A 101 8.65 -5.72 9.42
N ARG A 102 9.73 -6.08 10.12
CA ARG A 102 10.90 -6.73 9.54
C ARG A 102 11.03 -8.13 10.12
N HIS A 103 11.20 -9.11 9.25
CA HIS A 103 11.58 -10.45 9.67
C HIS A 103 13.02 -10.41 10.21
N GLY A 104 13.24 -10.85 11.44
CA GLY A 104 14.58 -10.98 12.00
C GLY A 104 15.37 -12.03 11.22
N GLY A 105 16.59 -11.71 10.77
CA GLY A 105 17.48 -12.72 10.20
C GLY A 105 17.79 -13.80 11.25
N VAL A 106 17.95 -15.06 10.81
CA VAL A 106 18.41 -16.16 11.66
C VAL A 106 19.74 -15.74 12.28
N ARG A 107 19.78 -15.56 13.60
CA ARG A 107 21.06 -15.45 14.31
C ARG A 107 21.70 -16.83 14.26
N HIS A 108 22.87 -16.94 13.63
CA HIS A 108 23.66 -18.16 13.73
C HIS A 108 24.04 -18.36 15.20
N GLY A 109 23.44 -19.38 15.82
CA GLY A 109 23.75 -19.84 17.18
C GLY A 109 22.59 -19.65 18.17
N GLY A 110 21.85 -20.75 18.40
CA GLY A 110 21.00 -20.93 19.58
C GLY A 110 19.52 -20.55 19.41
N GLU A 111 18.67 -21.54 19.64
CA GLU A 111 17.20 -21.58 19.75
C GLU A 111 16.55 -20.36 20.41
N THR A 112 16.47 -19.24 19.70
CA THR A 112 15.54 -18.16 20.01
C THR A 112 14.84 -17.78 18.73
N ALA A 113 13.51 -17.92 18.70
CA ALA A 113 12.67 -17.45 17.60
C ALA A 113 13.10 -16.03 17.24
N ALA A 114 13.39 -15.78 15.96
CA ALA A 114 13.89 -14.48 15.52
C ALA A 114 12.89 -13.40 15.94
N ALA A 115 13.28 -12.52 16.87
CA ALA A 115 12.40 -11.48 17.36
C ALA A 115 11.99 -10.59 16.18
N VAL A 116 10.68 -10.55 15.92
CA VAL A 116 10.09 -9.70 14.89
C VAL A 116 10.30 -8.24 15.31
N ASP A 117 10.92 -7.45 14.44
CA ASP A 117 11.10 -6.02 14.66
C ASP A 117 9.88 -5.27 14.08
N ALA A 118 9.04 -4.74 14.98
CA ALA A 118 7.89 -3.93 14.64
C ALA A 118 8.15 -2.46 15.00
N GLU A 119 8.53 -1.64 14.01
CA GLU A 119 8.82 -0.22 14.17
C GLU A 119 7.58 0.63 13.90
N LEU A 120 7.20 1.51 14.84
CA LEU A 120 6.16 2.52 14.60
C LEU A 120 6.68 3.58 13.61
N MET A 121 6.13 3.57 12.40
CA MET A 121 6.51 4.51 11.34
C MET A 121 5.78 5.83 11.50
N HIS A 122 4.45 5.75 11.65
CA HIS A 122 3.58 6.91 11.82
C HIS A 122 2.32 6.54 12.61
N ALA A 123 1.85 7.48 13.42
CA ALA A 123 0.55 7.41 14.08
C ALA A 123 -0.06 8.81 14.07
N VAL A 124 -1.37 8.86 13.81
CA VAL A 124 -2.17 10.09 13.82
C VAL A 124 -3.35 9.86 14.72
N VAL A 125 -3.62 10.84 15.59
CA VAL A 125 -4.80 10.89 16.44
C VAL A 125 -5.52 12.20 16.16
N TRP A 126 -6.78 12.13 15.78
CA TRP A 126 -7.63 13.28 15.54
C TRP A 126 -8.48 13.62 16.78
N PRO A 127 -8.89 14.89 16.93
CA PRO A 127 -9.73 15.31 18.07
C PRO A 127 -11.12 14.65 18.08
N THR A 128 -11.64 14.32 16.89
CA THR A 128 -12.97 13.73 16.69
C THR A 128 -12.85 12.47 15.84
N ASN A 129 -13.89 11.64 15.82
CA ASN A 129 -13.95 10.49 14.92
C ASN A 129 -13.96 10.97 13.47
N ARG A 130 -13.01 10.49 12.67
CA ARG A 130 -12.69 11.05 11.35
C ARG A 130 -12.97 10.16 10.17
N PHE A 131 -12.97 8.84 10.32
CA PHE A 131 -13.08 7.93 9.19
C PHE A 131 -13.69 6.60 9.61
N THR A 132 -14.36 5.87 8.72
CA THR A 132 -14.89 4.53 9.01
C THR A 132 -13.82 3.45 8.94
N ALA A 133 -14.18 2.18 9.10
CA ALA A 133 -13.27 1.06 8.91
C ALA A 133 -12.44 1.18 7.62
N MET A 134 -11.13 0.90 7.73
CA MET A 134 -10.24 0.83 6.56
C MET A 134 -10.62 -0.40 5.71
N THR A 135 -10.58 -0.28 4.39
CA THR A 135 -10.90 -1.38 3.47
C THR A 135 -9.62 -2.06 2.99
N HIS A 136 -9.18 -1.89 1.75
CA HIS A 136 -7.97 -2.53 1.24
C HIS A 136 -6.90 -1.49 0.91
N PRO A 137 -5.97 -1.19 1.84
CA PRO A 137 -4.84 -0.35 1.52
C PRO A 137 -4.05 -0.89 0.33
N VAL A 138 -3.70 0.02 -0.57
CA VAL A 138 -2.85 -0.24 -1.74
C VAL A 138 -1.62 0.65 -1.64
N HIS A 139 -0.50 0.20 -2.20
CA HIS A 139 0.78 0.89 -2.05
C HIS A 139 1.44 1.11 -3.41
N CYS A 140 2.29 2.13 -3.46
CA CYS A 140 3.23 2.34 -4.54
C CYS A 140 4.44 3.07 -3.95
N ASP A 141 5.64 2.54 -4.17
CA ASP A 141 6.89 3.22 -3.84
C ASP A 141 6.98 3.73 -2.39
N GLY A 142 6.54 2.92 -1.43
CA GLY A 142 6.56 3.26 -0.01
C GLY A 142 5.49 4.25 0.45
N VAL A 143 4.68 4.76 -0.49
CA VAL A 143 3.46 5.52 -0.24
C VAL A 143 2.29 4.55 -0.20
N VAL A 144 1.35 4.78 0.71
CA VAL A 144 0.16 3.93 0.91
C VAL A 144 -1.08 4.78 0.80
N LEU A 145 -2.03 4.31 -0.01
CA LEU A 145 -3.38 4.82 -0.08
C LEU A 145 -4.28 3.95 0.80
N VAL A 146 -5.02 4.58 1.69
CA VAL A 146 -5.90 3.96 2.67
C VAL A 146 -7.35 4.37 2.37
N PRO A 147 -8.11 3.50 1.67
CA PRO A 147 -9.54 3.65 1.49
C PRO A 147 -10.31 3.21 2.74
N THR A 148 -11.51 3.77 2.91
CA THR A 148 -12.41 3.50 4.04
C THR A 148 -13.80 3.09 3.55
N ALA A 149 -14.60 2.49 4.42
CA ALA A 149 -15.95 2.03 4.07
C ALA A 149 -16.90 3.15 3.61
N SER A 150 -16.73 4.39 4.07
CA SER A 150 -17.52 5.56 3.62
C SER A 150 -16.88 6.36 2.49
N GLY A 151 -15.82 5.85 1.85
CA GLY A 151 -15.21 6.44 0.66
C GLY A 151 -14.18 7.55 0.93
N GLU A 152 -13.79 7.79 2.19
CA GLU A 152 -12.65 8.67 2.45
C GLU A 152 -11.34 8.00 1.99
N LEU A 153 -10.48 8.78 1.34
CA LEU A 153 -9.19 8.32 0.85
C LEU A 153 -8.06 9.10 1.52
N PHE A 154 -7.17 8.38 2.19
CA PHE A 154 -5.98 8.95 2.83
C PHE A 154 -4.71 8.47 2.14
N VAL A 155 -3.84 9.38 1.72
CA VAL A 155 -2.50 9.08 1.21
C VAL A 155 -1.49 9.32 2.32
N CYS A 156 -0.70 8.31 2.62
CA CYS A 156 0.33 8.33 3.66
C CYS A 156 1.70 8.03 3.05
N ASN A 157 2.70 8.82 3.40
CA ASN A 157 4.09 8.39 3.32
C ASN A 157 4.57 8.18 4.78
N PRO A 158 4.61 6.91 5.27
CA PRO A 158 4.99 6.61 6.64
C PRO A 158 6.43 7.00 6.98
N ALA A 159 7.35 7.00 6.00
CA ALA A 159 8.75 7.34 6.22
C ALA A 159 8.94 8.84 6.47
N THR A 160 8.20 9.66 5.73
CA THR A 160 8.21 11.13 5.89
C THR A 160 7.22 11.61 6.94
N ARG A 161 6.33 10.73 7.43
CA ARG A 161 5.27 10.99 8.42
C ARG A 161 4.28 12.05 7.96
N VAL A 162 4.03 12.08 6.66
CA VAL A 162 3.01 12.94 6.05
C VAL A 162 1.78 12.06 5.77
N LEU A 163 0.61 12.57 6.14
CA LEU A 163 -0.69 11.98 5.85
C LEU A 163 -1.60 13.08 5.30
N VAL A 164 -2.24 12.82 4.17
CA VAL A 164 -3.13 13.77 3.49
C VAL A 164 -4.45 13.07 3.14
N GLN A 165 -5.57 13.71 3.46
CA GLN A 165 -6.88 13.28 2.97
C GLN A 165 -7.10 13.85 1.56
N LEU A 166 -7.47 13.01 0.61
CA LEU A 166 -7.86 13.44 -0.74
C LEU A 166 -9.24 14.13 -0.70
N PRO A 167 -9.55 15.00 -1.67
CA PRO A 167 -10.89 15.57 -1.75
C PRO A 167 -11.90 14.44 -2.02
N PRO A 168 -13.17 14.60 -1.58
CA PRO A 168 -14.22 13.68 -2.00
C PRO A 168 -14.33 13.72 -3.53
N GLY A 169 -14.43 12.56 -4.16
CA GLY A 169 -14.73 12.48 -5.57
C GLY A 169 -16.23 12.35 -5.83
N SER A 170 -16.59 11.77 -6.96
CA SER A 170 -18.00 11.57 -7.32
C SER A 170 -18.74 10.70 -6.29
N PRO A 171 -20.02 11.00 -5.98
CA PRO A 171 -20.85 10.18 -5.10
C PRO A 171 -21.00 8.76 -5.63
N SER A 172 -21.05 7.79 -4.72
CA SER A 172 -21.17 6.37 -5.04
C SER A 172 -22.27 5.75 -4.19
N VAL A 173 -23.14 4.94 -4.79
CA VAL A 173 -24.21 4.23 -4.07
C VAL A 173 -23.73 2.92 -3.42
N MET A 174 -22.48 2.51 -3.68
CA MET A 174 -21.85 1.34 -3.07
C MET A 174 -20.37 1.58 -2.79
N ALA A 175 -19.68 0.57 -2.25
CA ALA A 175 -18.24 0.64 -2.02
C ALA A 175 -17.45 0.79 -3.31
N ASP A 176 -16.48 1.69 -3.31
CA ASP A 176 -15.59 1.94 -4.44
C ASP A 176 -14.45 0.92 -4.51
N ALA A 177 -14.04 0.59 -5.72
CA ALA A 177 -12.76 -0.04 -5.97
C ALA A 177 -11.71 1.06 -6.22
N VAL A 178 -10.55 1.00 -5.55
CA VAL A 178 -9.52 2.06 -5.60
C VAL A 178 -8.13 1.49 -5.88
N ALA A 179 -7.43 2.08 -6.84
CA ALA A 179 -6.06 1.75 -7.23
C ALA A 179 -5.11 2.93 -7.02
N PHE A 180 -3.84 2.61 -6.80
CA PHE A 180 -2.78 3.60 -6.61
C PHE A 180 -1.51 3.16 -7.32
N GLY A 181 -0.83 4.10 -7.98
CA GLY A 181 0.37 3.77 -8.72
C GLY A 181 1.12 4.94 -9.30
N PHE A 182 2.28 4.64 -9.86
CA PHE A 182 3.14 5.59 -10.53
C PHE A 182 2.97 5.49 -12.04
N ASP A 183 2.73 6.62 -12.69
CA ASP A 183 2.73 6.76 -14.15
C ASP A 183 4.12 7.21 -14.62
N PRO A 184 4.91 6.33 -15.27
CA PRO A 184 6.23 6.69 -15.77
C PRO A 184 6.20 7.70 -16.91
N SER A 185 5.07 7.86 -17.60
CA SER A 185 4.97 8.73 -18.77
C SER A 185 4.86 10.21 -18.39
N SER A 186 4.12 10.50 -17.32
CA SER A 186 3.97 11.83 -16.75
C SER A 186 4.89 12.07 -15.54
N ASN A 187 5.55 11.04 -15.01
CA ASN A 187 6.33 11.08 -13.78
C ASN A 187 5.48 11.55 -12.57
N THR A 188 4.24 11.09 -12.51
CA THR A 188 3.28 11.43 -11.44
C THR A 188 2.71 10.18 -10.78
N TYR A 189 2.23 10.33 -9.55
CA TYR A 189 1.45 9.28 -8.90
C TYR A 189 -0.04 9.52 -9.16
N LYS A 190 -0.76 8.47 -9.54
CA LYS A 190 -2.18 8.50 -9.83
C LYS A 190 -2.95 7.64 -8.85
N VAL A 191 -4.09 8.13 -8.41
CA VAL A 191 -5.11 7.38 -7.68
C VAL A 191 -6.28 7.24 -8.64
N ALA A 192 -6.73 6.03 -8.89
CA ALA A 192 -7.94 5.77 -9.66
C ALA A 192 -9.01 5.22 -8.72
N ARG A 193 -10.26 5.63 -8.89
CA ARG A 193 -11.38 4.98 -8.24
C ARG A 193 -12.53 4.76 -9.21
N THR A 194 -13.27 3.71 -8.95
CA THR A 194 -14.61 3.52 -9.49
C THR A 194 -15.64 4.08 -8.53
N PHE A 195 -16.77 4.51 -9.05
CA PHE A 195 -17.94 4.88 -8.26
C PHE A 195 -19.19 4.39 -8.97
N HIS A 196 -20.29 4.21 -8.25
CA HIS A 196 -21.53 3.71 -8.81
C HIS A 196 -22.61 4.78 -8.74
N ARG A 197 -23.11 5.19 -9.90
CA ARG A 197 -24.20 6.16 -10.03
C ARG A 197 -25.54 5.49 -9.72
N ARG A 198 -25.69 4.22 -10.11
CA ARG A 198 -26.87 3.38 -9.88
C ARG A 198 -26.46 1.92 -9.70
N PHE A 199 -27.15 1.19 -8.83
CA PHE A 199 -27.06 -0.25 -8.69
C PHE A 199 -28.39 -0.82 -8.25
N GLU A 200 -28.93 -1.74 -9.05
CA GLU A 200 -30.22 -2.37 -8.83
C GLU A 200 -30.06 -3.88 -9.00
N VAL A 201 -30.52 -4.63 -8.00
CA VAL A 201 -30.59 -6.09 -8.08
C VAL A 201 -31.98 -6.43 -8.59
N ILE A 202 -32.05 -7.01 -9.80
CA ILE A 202 -33.29 -7.46 -10.42
C ILE A 202 -33.50 -8.92 -10.01
N GLU A 203 -34.44 -9.13 -9.11
CA GLU A 203 -34.97 -10.46 -8.78
C GLU A 203 -35.84 -10.94 -9.96
N TYR A 204 -35.77 -12.22 -10.29
CA TYR A 204 -36.70 -12.80 -11.28
C TYR A 204 -38.09 -12.93 -10.65
N ASP A 205 -39.13 -12.54 -11.39
CA ASP A 205 -40.48 -12.99 -11.10
C ASP A 205 -40.51 -14.51 -11.31
N SER A 206 -40.83 -15.25 -10.25
CA SER A 206 -40.94 -16.72 -10.24
C SER A 206 -42.08 -17.28 -11.12
N GLU A 207 -42.65 -16.48 -12.01
CA GLU A 207 -43.80 -16.82 -12.86
C GLU A 207 -43.45 -17.06 -14.33
N SER A 208 -42.17 -16.97 -14.75
CA SER A 208 -41.76 -17.45 -16.07
C SER A 208 -41.54 -18.96 -16.05
N ASP A 209 -42.30 -19.70 -16.87
CA ASP A 209 -42.24 -21.15 -17.10
C ASP A 209 -40.92 -21.64 -17.75
N ASP A 210 -39.78 -20.99 -17.49
CA ASP A 210 -38.47 -21.42 -17.98
C ASP A 210 -37.72 -22.10 -16.83
N ASP A 211 -37.37 -23.38 -17.01
CA ASP A 211 -36.76 -24.29 -16.05
C ASP A 211 -35.34 -23.87 -15.59
N GLY A 212 -34.92 -22.65 -15.90
CA GLY A 212 -33.63 -22.08 -15.51
C GLY A 212 -33.69 -21.45 -14.13
N GLU A 213 -32.83 -21.90 -13.21
CA GLU A 213 -32.57 -21.20 -11.95
C GLU A 213 -32.15 -19.74 -12.25
N GLY A 214 -33.09 -18.81 -12.13
CA GLY A 214 -32.86 -17.40 -12.40
C GLY A 214 -32.05 -16.76 -11.27
N TYR A 215 -30.72 -16.62 -11.46
CA TYR A 215 -29.87 -15.88 -10.53
C TYR A 215 -30.06 -14.36 -10.68
N PRO A 216 -30.23 -13.60 -9.60
CA PRO A 216 -30.55 -12.18 -9.67
C PRO A 216 -29.55 -11.42 -10.57
N ARG A 217 -30.07 -10.65 -11.53
CA ARG A 217 -29.25 -9.86 -12.45
C ARG A 217 -29.04 -8.47 -11.86
N ALA A 218 -27.79 -8.02 -11.75
CA ALA A 218 -27.52 -6.66 -11.33
C ALA A 218 -27.47 -5.72 -12.55
N GLU A 219 -28.28 -4.67 -12.53
CA GLU A 219 -28.09 -3.49 -13.39
C GLU A 219 -27.25 -2.46 -12.64
N PHE A 220 -26.22 -1.93 -13.30
CA PHE A 220 -25.32 -0.95 -12.71
C PHE A 220 -24.96 0.14 -13.71
N ASP A 221 -24.72 1.33 -13.16
CA ASP A 221 -24.10 2.46 -13.86
C ASP A 221 -22.83 2.81 -13.08
N ILE A 222 -21.68 2.49 -13.67
CA ILE A 222 -20.36 2.62 -13.07
C ILE A 222 -19.61 3.78 -13.73
N GLY A 223 -19.02 4.61 -12.89
CA GLY A 223 -18.12 5.69 -13.28
C GLY A 223 -16.67 5.40 -12.89
N HIS A 224 -15.74 6.07 -13.55
CA HIS A 224 -14.33 6.06 -13.16
C HIS A 224 -13.70 7.45 -13.23
N GLU A 225 -12.83 7.73 -12.27
CA GLU A 225 -12.13 9.01 -12.14
C GLU A 225 -10.72 8.82 -11.59
N VAL A 226 -9.83 9.74 -11.97
CA VAL A 226 -8.42 9.75 -11.59
C VAL A 226 -8.07 11.03 -10.83
N PHE A 227 -7.26 10.89 -9.80
CA PHE A 227 -6.64 11.98 -9.08
C PHE A 227 -5.12 11.90 -9.23
N THR A 228 -4.50 12.96 -9.73
CA THR A 228 -3.04 13.01 -9.90
C THR A 228 -2.38 13.74 -8.73
N LEU A 229 -1.55 13.03 -7.96
CA LEU A 229 -0.79 13.60 -6.85
C LEU A 229 0.32 14.52 -7.36
N GLY A 230 0.36 15.74 -6.83
CA GLY A 230 1.47 16.69 -7.05
C GLY A 230 1.43 17.43 -8.39
N ALA A 231 0.42 17.23 -9.23
CA ALA A 231 0.28 17.90 -10.53
C ALA A 231 -0.37 19.30 -10.45
N GLY A 232 -0.51 19.89 -9.25
CA GLY A 232 -1.17 21.18 -9.04
C GLY A 232 -2.70 21.15 -9.18
N SER A 233 -3.27 20.14 -9.84
CA SER A 233 -4.71 19.86 -9.83
C SER A 233 -5.14 19.39 -8.43
N SER A 234 -6.26 19.94 -7.95
CA SER A 234 -6.87 19.55 -6.68
C SER A 234 -8.12 18.70 -6.85
N ASP A 235 -8.46 18.32 -8.08
CA ASP A 235 -9.77 17.79 -8.43
C ASP A 235 -9.64 16.42 -9.09
N TRP A 236 -10.75 15.68 -9.07
CA TRP A 236 -10.87 14.39 -9.75
C TRP A 236 -11.19 14.61 -11.22
N GLU A 237 -10.49 13.89 -12.09
CA GLU A 237 -10.67 13.94 -13.53
C GLU A 237 -11.46 12.70 -13.98
N PRO A 238 -12.66 12.86 -14.56
CA PRO A 238 -13.42 11.74 -15.07
C PRO A 238 -12.72 11.13 -16.28
N THR A 239 -12.76 9.81 -16.41
CA THR A 239 -12.16 9.09 -17.54
C THR A 239 -13.21 8.24 -18.26
N GLU A 240 -12.77 7.40 -19.20
CA GLU A 240 -13.62 6.34 -19.74
C GLU A 240 -14.17 5.46 -18.60
N ASP A 241 -15.46 5.15 -18.67
CA ASP A 241 -16.11 4.26 -17.70
C ASP A 241 -15.67 2.80 -17.94
N PRO A 242 -15.54 1.98 -16.88
CA PRO A 242 -15.13 0.58 -17.04
C PRO A 242 -16.15 -0.21 -17.85
N PRO A 243 -15.72 -1.12 -18.75
CA PRO A 243 -16.64 -1.91 -19.58
C PRO A 243 -17.43 -2.96 -18.77
N HIS A 244 -16.94 -3.33 -17.58
CA HIS A 244 -17.51 -4.38 -16.73
C HIS A 244 -17.49 -3.95 -15.25
N PHE A 245 -18.34 -4.59 -14.44
CA PHE A 245 -18.43 -4.33 -13.01
C PHE A 245 -17.12 -4.72 -12.32
N ILE A 246 -16.43 -3.76 -11.69
CA ILE A 246 -15.20 -4.03 -10.95
C ILE A 246 -15.55 -4.48 -9.53
N ILE A 247 -14.94 -5.58 -9.07
CA ILE A 247 -15.17 -6.13 -7.73
C ILE A 247 -14.50 -5.22 -6.68
N PRO A 248 -15.25 -4.51 -5.81
CA PRO A 248 -14.65 -3.56 -4.85
C PRO A 248 -13.80 -4.24 -3.77
N THR A 249 -14.06 -5.53 -3.51
CA THR A 249 -13.30 -6.33 -2.55
C THR A 249 -12.02 -6.92 -3.13
N ALA A 250 -11.86 -6.95 -4.46
CA ALA A 250 -10.65 -7.42 -5.10
C ALA A 250 -9.58 -6.31 -5.06
N ARG A 251 -8.35 -6.65 -4.64
CA ARG A 251 -7.25 -5.69 -4.61
C ARG A 251 -6.73 -5.46 -6.04
N PRO A 252 -6.75 -4.22 -6.56
CA PRO A 252 -6.10 -3.91 -7.82
C PRO A 252 -4.58 -3.86 -7.64
N ILE A 253 -3.86 -3.94 -8.76
CA ILE A 253 -2.41 -3.79 -8.77
C ILE A 253 -1.96 -2.80 -9.84
N CYS A 254 -0.96 -2.00 -9.50
CA CYS A 254 -0.25 -1.17 -10.46
C CYS A 254 1.07 -1.83 -10.87
N THR A 255 1.21 -2.18 -12.14
CA THR A 255 2.49 -2.62 -12.72
C THR A 255 2.55 -2.18 -14.17
N ARG A 256 3.75 -1.98 -14.72
CA ARG A 256 3.97 -1.63 -16.14
C ARG A 256 3.14 -0.42 -16.63
N GLY A 257 2.95 0.59 -15.77
CA GLY A 257 2.21 1.82 -16.13
C GLY A 257 0.71 1.60 -16.38
N ALA A 258 0.12 0.58 -15.75
CA ALA A 258 -1.31 0.32 -15.83
C ALA A 258 -1.86 -0.19 -14.48
N PHE A 259 -3.14 0.10 -14.22
CA PHE A 259 -3.91 -0.55 -13.17
C PHE A 259 -4.57 -1.80 -13.73
N TYR A 260 -4.50 -2.88 -12.97
CA TYR A 260 -5.14 -4.14 -13.27
C TYR A 260 -6.20 -4.43 -12.22
N TRP A 261 -7.42 -4.71 -12.69
CA TRP A 261 -8.60 -4.93 -11.86
C TRP A 261 -9.27 -6.25 -12.23
N THR A 262 -9.85 -6.90 -11.23
CA THR A 262 -10.75 -8.04 -11.47
C THR A 262 -12.17 -7.51 -11.63
N ALA A 263 -12.79 -7.81 -12.76
CA ALA A 263 -14.17 -7.46 -13.07
C ALA A 263 -15.03 -8.71 -13.18
N VAL A 264 -16.33 -8.58 -12.94
CA VAL A 264 -17.33 -9.64 -13.11
C VAL A 264 -17.97 -9.49 -14.49
N VAL A 265 -18.01 -10.59 -15.24
CA VAL A 265 -18.60 -10.65 -16.59
C VAL A 265 -19.69 -11.70 -16.74
N GLY A 266 -19.77 -12.66 -15.81
CA GLY A 266 -20.71 -13.78 -15.86
C GLY A 266 -21.29 -14.13 -14.48
N CYS A 267 -22.22 -15.07 -14.45
CA CYS A 267 -22.79 -15.59 -13.21
C CYS A 267 -21.78 -16.50 -12.47
N PRO A 268 -21.99 -16.80 -11.17
CA PRO A 268 -21.11 -17.70 -10.41
C PRO A 268 -20.92 -19.10 -11.04
N ASP A 269 -21.92 -19.59 -11.78
CA ASP A 269 -21.88 -20.88 -12.46
C ASP A 269 -21.20 -20.82 -13.85
N ASP A 270 -20.88 -19.62 -14.34
CA ASP A 270 -20.05 -19.47 -15.52
C ASP A 270 -18.65 -20.03 -15.20
N PRO A 271 -18.07 -20.90 -16.04
CA PRO A 271 -16.68 -21.33 -15.89
C PRO A 271 -15.66 -20.18 -15.86
N ARG A 272 -16.05 -18.96 -16.27
CA ARG A 272 -15.23 -17.75 -16.31
C ARG A 272 -16.06 -16.54 -15.82
N PRO A 273 -16.36 -16.45 -14.51
CA PRO A 273 -17.24 -15.41 -13.99
C PRO A 273 -16.57 -14.03 -13.97
N SER A 274 -15.26 -13.96 -14.19
CA SER A 274 -14.44 -12.77 -14.05
C SER A 274 -13.48 -12.54 -15.22
N GLU A 275 -13.15 -11.26 -15.46
CA GLU A 275 -12.13 -10.82 -16.41
C GLU A 275 -11.11 -9.90 -15.76
N LEU A 276 -9.92 -9.80 -16.39
CA LEU A 276 -8.91 -8.86 -16.00
C LEU A 276 -9.02 -7.60 -16.86
N LEU A 277 -9.36 -6.48 -16.23
CA LEU A 277 -9.34 -5.17 -16.86
C LEU A 277 -7.98 -4.52 -16.66
N ARG A 278 -7.49 -3.87 -17.72
CA ARG A 278 -6.29 -3.04 -17.70
C ARG A 278 -6.69 -1.60 -18.02
N PHE A 279 -6.42 -0.70 -17.08
CA PHE A 279 -6.50 0.74 -17.28
C PHE A 279 -5.10 1.31 -17.54
N CYS A 280 -4.86 1.87 -18.73
CA CYS A 280 -3.57 2.46 -19.10
C CYS A 280 -3.39 3.82 -18.39
N LEU A 281 -2.33 4.01 -17.60
CA LEU A 281 -2.14 5.30 -16.91
C LEU A 281 -1.81 6.45 -17.87
N ARG A 282 -1.10 6.14 -18.95
CA ARG A 282 -0.68 7.14 -19.94
C ARG A 282 -1.85 7.67 -20.76
N ASP A 283 -2.67 6.75 -21.26
CA ASP A 283 -3.73 7.06 -22.21
C ASP A 283 -5.10 7.19 -21.52
N GLU A 284 -5.20 6.76 -20.26
CA GLU A 284 -6.41 6.80 -19.42
C GLU A 284 -7.61 6.06 -20.01
N THR A 285 -7.32 4.92 -20.65
CA THR A 285 -8.33 4.06 -21.31
C THR A 285 -8.36 2.64 -20.74
N PHE A 286 -9.52 1.99 -20.85
CA PHE A 286 -9.71 0.60 -20.48
C PHE A 286 -9.43 -0.36 -21.63
N THR A 287 -8.92 -1.55 -21.28
CA THR A 287 -8.72 -2.69 -22.19
C THR A 287 -8.98 -3.99 -21.43
N VAL A 288 -9.61 -4.96 -22.08
CA VAL A 288 -9.79 -6.31 -21.52
C VAL A 288 -8.57 -7.17 -21.84
N VAL A 289 -8.07 -7.93 -20.87
CA VAL A 289 -6.90 -8.80 -21.01
C VAL A 289 -7.33 -10.27 -20.92
N SER A 290 -7.32 -11.00 -22.05
CA SER A 290 -7.59 -12.44 -22.13
C SER A 290 -6.31 -13.24 -22.50
N PRO A 291 -6.05 -14.48 -22.02
CA PRO A 291 -6.81 -15.32 -21.07
C PRO A 291 -5.91 -16.11 -20.07
N THR A 292 -6.01 -15.82 -18.78
CA THR A 292 -5.97 -16.80 -17.67
C THR A 292 -6.47 -16.06 -16.45
N LEU A 293 -7.65 -16.46 -15.99
CA LEU A 293 -8.50 -15.61 -15.18
C LEU A 293 -8.29 -15.88 -13.69
N PRO A 294 -8.09 -14.85 -12.86
CA PRO A 294 -8.23 -15.01 -11.43
C PRO A 294 -9.68 -15.45 -11.13
N ARG A 295 -9.86 -16.55 -10.41
CA ARG A 295 -11.16 -16.87 -9.78
C ARG A 295 -11.56 -15.72 -8.86
N LEU A 296 -12.83 -15.64 -8.47
CA LEU A 296 -13.37 -14.53 -7.66
C LEU A 296 -12.57 -14.26 -6.36
N HIS A 297 -11.88 -15.27 -5.83
CA HIS A 297 -11.07 -15.20 -4.61
C HIS A 297 -9.56 -15.10 -4.84
N ASP A 298 -9.12 -15.13 -6.09
CA ASP A 298 -7.70 -15.05 -6.40
C ASP A 298 -7.21 -13.60 -6.25
N THR A 299 -5.97 -13.44 -5.77
CA THR A 299 -5.38 -12.13 -5.50
C THR A 299 -4.31 -11.80 -6.53
N LEU A 300 -4.43 -10.64 -7.18
CA LEU A 300 -3.39 -10.12 -8.06
C LEU A 300 -2.17 -9.67 -7.25
N THR A 301 -0.98 -10.01 -7.73
CA THR A 301 0.30 -9.62 -7.12
C THR A 301 1.36 -9.35 -8.20
N GLU A 302 2.47 -8.73 -7.82
CA GLU A 302 3.61 -8.50 -8.71
C GLU A 302 4.85 -9.22 -8.16
N LEU A 303 5.38 -10.16 -8.93
CA LEU A 303 6.61 -10.88 -8.59
C LEU A 303 7.65 -10.68 -9.69
N GLY A 304 8.83 -10.16 -9.33
CA GLY A 304 9.91 -9.94 -10.30
C GLY A 304 9.49 -9.06 -11.47
N ARG A 305 8.70 -8.02 -11.19
CA ARG A 305 8.05 -7.14 -12.19
C ARG A 305 7.10 -7.87 -13.14
N LYS A 306 6.56 -9.04 -12.81
CA LYS A 306 5.55 -9.74 -13.62
C LYS A 306 4.21 -9.70 -12.90
N LEU A 307 3.14 -9.50 -13.67
CA LEU A 307 1.79 -9.65 -13.15
C LEU A 307 1.57 -11.14 -12.84
N CYS A 308 1.19 -11.43 -11.61
CA CYS A 308 0.99 -12.77 -11.10
C CYS A 308 -0.36 -12.86 -10.39
N CYS A 309 -0.87 -14.09 -10.29
CA CYS A 309 -2.11 -14.41 -9.60
C CYS A 309 -1.79 -15.40 -8.49
N ALA A 310 -2.16 -15.08 -7.25
CA ALA A 310 -2.00 -15.95 -6.10
C ALA A 310 -3.36 -16.54 -5.71
N TYR A 311 -3.41 -17.86 -5.53
CA TYR A 311 -4.61 -18.59 -5.14
C TYR A 311 -4.25 -19.79 -4.26
N ALA A 312 -5.18 -20.18 -3.39
CA ALA A 312 -5.05 -21.41 -2.61
C ALA A 312 -5.53 -22.60 -3.45
N CYS A 313 -4.70 -23.63 -3.63
CA CYS A 313 -5.04 -24.80 -4.45
C CYS A 313 -5.94 -25.82 -3.74
N ASP A 314 -6.04 -25.79 -2.41
CA ASP A 314 -6.77 -26.81 -1.65
C ASP A 314 -7.24 -26.27 -0.27
N PRO A 315 -8.53 -26.43 0.10
CA PRO A 315 -9.01 -26.11 1.46
C PRO A 315 -8.38 -26.96 2.57
N THR A 316 -7.69 -28.07 2.24
CA THR A 316 -7.06 -28.97 3.23
C THR A 316 -5.60 -28.66 3.55
N CYS A 317 -4.95 -27.75 2.81
CA CYS A 317 -3.52 -27.46 2.99
C CYS A 317 -3.23 -26.47 4.16
N VAL A 318 -4.27 -25.81 4.69
CA VAL A 318 -4.16 -24.92 5.87
C VAL A 318 -5.26 -25.27 6.87
N ASP A 319 -5.07 -26.42 7.53
CA ASP A 319 -5.97 -26.92 8.57
C ASP A 319 -5.88 -26.06 9.84
N PHE A 320 -6.66 -24.97 9.92
CA PHE A 320 -7.17 -24.42 11.19
C PHE A 320 -8.52 -23.68 11.00
N LEU A 321 -9.61 -24.39 11.34
CA LEU A 321 -10.96 -23.89 11.73
C LEU A 321 -11.85 -23.14 10.70
N ARG A 322 -12.66 -23.91 9.94
CA ARG A 322 -14.07 -23.69 9.44
C ARG A 322 -14.50 -22.34 8.78
N PRO A 323 -15.51 -22.38 7.87
CA PRO A 323 -15.44 -21.80 6.54
C PRO A 323 -15.90 -20.34 6.45
N MET A 324 -14.97 -19.46 6.07
CA MET A 324 -15.15 -18.38 5.10
C MET A 324 -13.81 -18.23 4.38
N GLY A 325 -13.82 -18.11 3.05
CA GLY A 325 -12.65 -18.33 2.19
C GLY A 325 -11.36 -17.65 2.67
N TYR A 326 -10.26 -18.41 2.66
CA TYR A 326 -8.93 -17.91 2.98
C TYR A 326 -8.53 -16.77 2.03
N SER A 327 -8.06 -15.65 2.58
CA SER A 327 -7.44 -14.58 1.79
C SER A 327 -5.92 -14.69 1.89
N VAL A 328 -5.27 -15.05 0.79
CA VAL A 328 -3.81 -15.14 0.70
C VAL A 328 -3.29 -13.99 -0.15
N LEU A 329 -2.49 -13.12 0.45
CA LEU A 329 -1.86 -11.99 -0.22
C LEU A 329 -0.34 -12.18 -0.24
N THR A 330 0.24 -12.26 -1.44
CA THR A 330 1.70 -12.22 -1.60
C THR A 330 2.21 -10.78 -1.46
N LEU A 331 3.00 -10.55 -0.42
CA LEU A 331 3.54 -9.23 -0.05
C LEU A 331 4.96 -8.99 -0.59
N ALA A 332 5.76 -10.03 -0.77
CA ALA A 332 7.09 -9.87 -1.33
C ALA A 332 7.61 -11.19 -1.88
N ALA A 333 8.56 -11.10 -2.80
CA ALA A 333 9.42 -12.21 -3.19
C ALA A 333 10.88 -11.77 -3.13
N ASP A 334 11.73 -12.63 -2.57
CA ASP A 334 13.19 -12.51 -2.60
C ASP A 334 13.78 -13.88 -2.96
N GLY A 335 14.22 -14.04 -4.21
CA GLY A 335 14.62 -15.35 -4.75
C GLY A 335 13.47 -16.36 -4.70
N ASP A 336 13.70 -17.48 -4.00
CA ASP A 336 12.70 -18.54 -3.80
C ASP A 336 11.80 -18.31 -2.59
N GLU A 337 11.96 -17.20 -1.86
CA GLU A 337 11.20 -16.92 -0.65
C GLU A 337 10.07 -15.92 -0.92
N LEU A 338 8.84 -16.30 -0.57
CA LEU A 338 7.65 -15.45 -0.61
C LEU A 338 7.24 -15.07 0.80
N LEU A 339 6.89 -13.80 1.01
CA LEU A 339 6.23 -13.35 2.23
C LEU A 339 4.74 -13.23 1.95
N LEU A 340 3.93 -13.96 2.71
CA LEU A 340 2.49 -14.09 2.52
C LEU A 340 1.76 -13.52 3.74
N SER A 341 0.66 -12.79 3.52
CA SER A 341 -0.34 -12.53 4.55
C SER A 341 -1.53 -13.45 4.33
N VAL A 342 -1.91 -14.18 5.36
CA VAL A 342 -3.06 -15.08 5.35
C VAL A 342 -4.09 -14.58 6.36
N ASP A 343 -5.32 -14.37 5.87
CA ASP A 343 -6.51 -13.98 6.65
C ASP A 343 -6.34 -12.72 7.49
N ARG A 344 -5.48 -11.79 7.05
CA ARG A 344 -5.18 -10.56 7.79
C ARG A 344 -4.75 -10.83 9.24
N ARG A 345 -4.16 -12.01 9.48
CA ARG A 345 -3.83 -12.52 10.81
C ARG A 345 -2.40 -13.03 10.88
N MET A 346 -1.99 -13.85 9.92
CA MET A 346 -0.67 -14.47 9.96
C MET A 346 0.19 -13.93 8.82
N LEU A 347 1.44 -13.62 9.14
CA LEU A 347 2.49 -13.50 8.15
C LEU A 347 3.25 -14.82 8.08
N TYR A 348 3.38 -15.37 6.88
CA TYR A 348 4.11 -16.59 6.60
C TYR A 348 5.24 -16.31 5.62
N LYS A 349 6.32 -17.07 5.77
CA LYS A 349 7.40 -17.15 4.80
C LYS A 349 7.29 -18.50 4.09
N TYR A 350 7.07 -18.48 2.79
CA TYR A 350 6.99 -19.67 1.95
C TYR A 350 8.26 -19.81 1.12
N ASN A 351 8.92 -20.95 1.17
CA ASN A 351 10.05 -21.27 0.30
C ASN A 351 9.57 -22.12 -0.88
N ALA A 352 9.64 -21.58 -2.09
CA ALA A 352 9.16 -22.22 -3.31
C ALA A 352 9.97 -23.48 -3.69
N THR A 353 11.23 -23.56 -3.30
CA THR A 353 12.13 -24.68 -3.64
C THR A 353 11.95 -25.86 -2.69
N SER A 354 11.81 -25.61 -1.38
CA SER A 354 11.60 -26.65 -0.37
C SER A 354 10.13 -26.94 -0.09
N GLY A 355 9.22 -26.05 -0.47
CA GLY A 355 7.82 -26.07 -0.08
C GLY A 355 7.56 -25.74 1.39
N ALA A 356 8.59 -25.31 2.14
CA ALA A 356 8.47 -25.00 3.56
C ALA A 356 7.64 -23.73 3.78
N LEU A 357 6.83 -23.74 4.84
CA LEU A 357 6.02 -22.60 5.27
C LEU A 357 6.32 -22.29 6.74
N ASP A 358 7.05 -21.19 6.98
CA ASP A 358 7.46 -20.76 8.31
C ASP A 358 6.55 -19.62 8.81
N GLU A 359 6.10 -19.70 10.07
CA GLU A 359 5.38 -18.61 10.72
C GLU A 359 6.33 -17.45 11.03
N VAL A 360 6.03 -16.27 10.51
CA VAL A 360 6.81 -15.04 10.74
C VAL A 360 6.23 -14.27 11.91
N VAL A 361 4.93 -13.97 11.86
CA VAL A 361 4.24 -13.17 12.88
C VAL A 361 2.78 -13.60 12.95
N ASP A 362 2.28 -13.87 14.17
CA ASP A 362 0.85 -13.77 14.46
C ASP A 362 0.53 -12.31 14.77
N MET A 363 -0.07 -11.62 13.80
CA MET A 363 -0.39 -10.20 13.87
C MET A 363 -1.39 -9.91 15.00
N GLN A 364 -2.24 -10.88 15.36
CA GLN A 364 -3.16 -10.75 16.50
C GLN A 364 -2.45 -10.86 17.86
N ARG A 365 -1.25 -11.46 17.89
CA ARG A 365 -0.36 -11.52 19.07
C ARG A 365 0.74 -10.47 19.05
N ALA A 366 0.87 -9.71 17.95
CA ALA A 366 1.71 -8.53 17.88
C ALA A 366 1.46 -7.46 18.96
N PRO A 367 0.28 -7.33 19.61
CA PRO A 367 0.07 -6.42 20.73
C PRO A 367 1.06 -6.55 21.89
N ASP A 368 1.65 -7.74 22.12
CA ASP A 368 2.69 -7.93 23.13
C ASP A 368 4.01 -7.21 22.75
N HIS A 369 4.22 -6.93 21.47
CA HIS A 369 5.33 -6.14 20.93
C HIS A 369 5.00 -4.63 20.84
N TYR A 370 3.76 -4.21 21.10
CA TYR A 370 3.29 -2.83 20.94
C TYR A 370 3.44 -1.92 22.17
N GLY A 371 4.27 -2.31 23.14
CA GLY A 371 4.76 -1.40 24.17
C GLY A 371 3.69 -0.97 25.20
N GLY A 372 2.96 -1.92 25.77
CA GLY A 372 2.24 -1.73 27.03
C GLY A 372 0.85 -1.09 26.94
N ARG A 373 0.19 -1.08 25.77
CA ARG A 373 -1.27 -0.86 25.74
C ARG A 373 -1.96 -2.09 26.35
N PRO A 374 -3.02 -1.93 27.18
CA PRO A 374 -3.75 -3.07 27.72
C PRO A 374 -4.27 -3.94 26.57
N PRO A 375 -4.41 -5.27 26.78
CA PRO A 375 -4.98 -6.15 25.76
C PRO A 375 -6.32 -5.59 25.33
N LEU A 376 -6.39 -5.08 24.10
CA LEU A 376 -7.61 -4.52 23.55
C LEU A 376 -8.65 -5.64 23.51
N PRO A 377 -9.90 -5.39 23.95
CA PRO A 377 -10.90 -6.45 24.13
C PRO A 377 -11.42 -7.07 22.82
N LEU A 378 -10.90 -6.66 21.65
CA LEU A 378 -11.30 -7.14 20.32
C LEU A 378 -10.06 -7.39 19.44
N ARG A 379 -10.11 -8.49 18.65
CA ARG A 379 -9.03 -8.89 17.72
C ARG A 379 -8.90 -7.85 16.61
N LEU A 380 -7.81 -7.11 16.51
CA LEU A 380 -7.56 -6.17 15.41
C LEU A 380 -7.61 -6.87 14.02
N VAL A 381 -8.07 -6.14 13.00
CA VAL A 381 -7.91 -6.51 11.58
C VAL A 381 -6.62 -5.86 11.08
N HIS A 382 -5.71 -6.66 10.50
CA HIS A 382 -4.41 -6.18 10.07
C HIS A 382 -4.33 -6.07 8.55
N HIS A 383 -4.14 -4.85 8.04
CA HIS A 383 -3.92 -4.64 6.62
C HIS A 383 -2.43 -4.57 6.33
N ALA A 384 -1.90 -5.66 5.76
CA ALA A 384 -0.52 -5.72 5.31
C ALA A 384 -0.39 -5.27 3.84
N VAL A 385 0.67 -4.50 3.57
CA VAL A 385 1.14 -4.17 2.22
C VAL A 385 2.67 -4.27 2.13
N PRO A 386 3.23 -4.59 0.96
CA PRO A 386 4.66 -4.47 0.70
C PRO A 386 5.19 -3.07 1.08
N TYR A 387 6.38 -3.01 1.69
CA TYR A 387 6.94 -1.73 2.13
C TYR A 387 8.39 -1.52 1.73
N VAL A 388 8.63 -0.35 1.15
CA VAL A 388 9.95 0.23 0.92
C VAL A 388 9.97 1.63 1.52
N GLU A 389 11.14 2.08 1.96
CA GLU A 389 11.29 3.42 2.50
C GLU A 389 11.43 4.42 1.36
N SER A 390 10.77 5.57 1.44
CA SER A 390 10.60 6.46 0.30
C SER A 390 10.56 7.93 0.69
N LEU A 391 11.20 8.76 -0.14
CA LEU A 391 11.18 10.22 -0.07
C LEU A 391 10.10 10.86 -0.95
N VAL A 392 9.24 10.05 -1.60
CA VAL A 392 8.16 10.57 -2.45
C VAL A 392 7.31 11.58 -1.67
N SER A 393 7.26 12.81 -2.18
CA SER A 393 6.48 13.88 -1.59
C SER A 393 5.00 13.70 -1.95
N ILE A 394 4.15 13.75 -0.92
CA ILE A 394 2.68 13.71 -1.07
C ILE A 394 2.02 15.00 -0.56
N SER A 395 2.82 15.99 -0.17
CA SER A 395 2.30 17.24 0.41
C SER A 395 1.79 18.17 -0.69
N ARG A 396 0.63 18.80 -0.46
CA ARG A 396 0.04 19.82 -1.34
C ARG A 396 0.82 21.15 -1.38
N ARG A 397 1.90 21.30 -0.61
CA ARG A 397 2.50 22.62 -0.29
C ARG A 397 3.87 22.91 -0.90
N ASN A 398 4.39 22.04 -1.75
CA ASN A 398 5.68 22.28 -2.42
C ASN A 398 5.59 22.15 -3.95
N TYR A 399 4.52 22.65 -4.55
CA TYR A 399 4.49 23.00 -5.98
C TYR A 399 3.65 24.26 -6.17
#